data_AF-A0A1E9BNX8-F1
#
_entry.id   AF-A0A1E9BNX8-F1
#
_cell.length_a   1.000
_cell.length_b   1.000
_cell.length_c   1.000
_cell.angle_alpha   90.00
_cell.angle_beta   90.00
_cell.angle_gamma   90.00
#
_symmetry.space_group_name_H-M   'P 1'
#
loop_
_entity.id
_entity.type
_entity.pdbx_description
1 polymer ?
#
loop_
_entity_poly.entity_id
_entity_poly.type
_entity_poly.pdbx_seq_one_letter_code
_entity_poly.pdbx_strand_id
1 'polypeptide(L)'
;MESINDLQKAVRDILVNNGLTELSLGEPNELNDPTYIVWYDRHCKPNDDPVLKVFLENTGIAVEVEARGFGNTVTVYDYDIDRREWWEGIRDNLLEVLGRDGRRRCPVCGKPLKGNRRYCGSDCRKLAAPKPTAEQVVKKANRNIRRLASLAAGKDKAYRKRLVKEYSISQV
;
A
#
# COMPACT_ATOMS: atom_id res chain seq x y z
N MET A 1 -8.15 1.59 -5.36
CA MET A 1 -7.33 2.61 -4.69
C MET A 1 -7.16 2.08 -3.28
N GLU A 2 -5.94 1.93 -2.80
CA GLU A 2 -5.73 1.75 -1.36
C GLU A 2 -6.10 3.09 -0.72
N SER A 3 -7.02 3.05 0.24
CA SER A 3 -7.39 4.24 1.00
C SER A 3 -6.25 4.62 1.96
N ILE A 4 -6.24 5.86 2.45
CA ILE A 4 -5.31 6.26 3.52
C ILE A 4 -5.42 5.31 4.71
N ASN A 5 -6.65 4.90 5.06
CA ASN A 5 -6.90 3.93 6.13
C ASN A 5 -6.23 2.56 5.85
N ASP A 6 -6.21 2.10 4.59
CA ASP A 6 -5.53 0.85 4.23
C ASP A 6 -4.00 0.97 4.41
N LEU A 7 -3.43 2.13 4.09
CA LEU A 7 -2.00 2.39 4.26
C LEU A 7 -1.61 2.59 5.73
N GLN A 8 -2.38 3.34 6.50
CA GLN A 8 -2.23 3.44 7.95
C GLN A 8 -2.26 2.04 8.58
N LYS A 9 -3.24 1.22 8.17
CA LYS A 9 -3.30 -0.18 8.62
C LYS A 9 -2.05 -0.96 8.20
N ALA A 10 -1.54 -0.79 6.99
CA ALA A 10 -0.31 -1.47 6.54
C ALA A 10 0.92 -1.06 7.37
N VAL A 11 1.07 0.23 7.67
CA VAL A 11 2.13 0.76 8.55
C VAL A 11 2.01 0.17 9.95
N ARG A 12 0.80 0.17 10.52
CA ARG A 12 0.52 -0.47 11.82
C ARG A 12 0.87 -1.95 11.81
N ASP A 13 0.42 -2.67 10.78
CA ASP A 13 0.65 -4.10 10.63
C ASP A 13 2.15 -4.42 10.53
N ILE A 14 2.97 -3.55 9.91
CA ILE A 14 4.43 -3.73 9.87
C ILE A 14 5.02 -3.74 11.28
N LEU A 15 4.70 -2.75 12.11
CA LEU A 15 5.21 -2.67 13.48
C LEU A 15 4.70 -3.86 14.32
N VAL A 16 3.39 -4.14 14.28
CA VAL A 16 2.77 -5.24 15.03
C VAL A 16 3.32 -6.62 14.62
N ASN A 17 3.46 -6.88 13.32
CA ASN A 17 3.98 -8.16 12.82
C ASN A 17 5.45 -8.40 13.20
N ASN A 18 6.17 -7.36 13.61
CA ASN A 18 7.55 -7.42 14.07
C ASN A 18 7.67 -7.27 15.60
N GLY A 19 6.55 -7.20 16.33
CA GLY A 19 6.54 -7.06 17.79
C GLY A 19 7.05 -5.71 18.27
N LEU A 20 6.89 -4.66 17.46
CA LEU A 20 7.37 -3.32 17.74
C LEU A 20 6.20 -2.39 18.08
N THR A 21 6.44 -1.51 19.05
CA THR A 21 5.58 -0.35 19.32
C THR A 21 6.11 0.92 18.66
N GLU A 22 7.39 0.94 18.30
CA GLU A 22 8.04 2.03 17.58
C GLU A 22 9.18 1.51 16.72
N LEU A 23 9.56 2.27 15.70
CA LEU A 23 10.76 2.02 14.91
C LEU A 23 11.42 3.34 14.52
N SER A 24 12.69 3.50 14.90
CA SER A 24 13.56 4.57 14.40
C SER A 24 14.00 4.25 12.98
N LEU A 25 13.87 5.22 12.10
CA LEU A 25 14.30 5.14 10.70
C LEU A 25 15.80 5.49 10.53
N GLY A 26 16.43 6.05 11.57
CA GLY A 26 17.80 6.51 11.54
C GLY A 26 17.96 7.88 10.88
N GLU A 27 19.18 8.18 10.44
CA GLU A 27 19.47 9.43 9.72
C GLU A 27 18.86 9.39 8.31
N PRO A 28 18.22 10.46 7.83
CA PRO A 28 17.57 10.47 6.50
C PRO A 28 18.50 10.12 5.34
N ASN A 29 19.80 10.43 5.46
CA ASN A 29 20.81 10.14 4.44
C ASN A 29 21.20 8.64 4.34
N GLU A 30 20.78 7.82 5.30
CA GLU A 30 20.97 6.37 5.25
C GLU A 30 19.84 5.64 4.52
N LEU A 31 18.74 6.35 4.23
CA LEU A 31 17.60 5.81 3.50
C LEU A 31 17.78 6.02 2.00
N ASN A 32 17.31 5.07 1.18
CA ASN A 32 17.35 5.24 -0.28
C ASN A 32 16.45 6.38 -0.75
N ASP A 33 15.28 6.53 -0.11
CA ASP A 33 14.28 7.55 -0.43
C ASP A 33 13.59 7.99 0.88
N PRO A 34 14.21 8.89 1.66
CA PRO A 34 13.64 9.35 2.94
C PRO A 34 12.31 10.07 2.73
N THR A 35 11.31 9.72 3.54
CA THR A 35 9.99 10.35 3.46
C THR A 35 9.97 11.69 4.17
N TYR A 36 9.59 12.73 3.44
CA TYR A 36 9.32 14.06 3.98
C TYR A 36 7.81 14.29 4.08
N ILE A 37 7.38 14.92 5.18
CA ILE A 37 5.99 15.32 5.37
C ILE A 37 5.91 16.81 5.71
N VAL A 38 4.82 17.44 5.28
CA VAL A 38 4.54 18.84 5.62
C VAL A 38 3.73 18.89 6.90
N TRP A 39 4.24 19.60 7.91
CA TRP A 39 3.57 19.88 9.16
C TRP A 39 3.49 21.40 9.40
N TYR A 40 2.53 21.85 10.20
CA TYR A 40 2.32 23.29 10.46
C TYR A 40 2.78 23.66 11.86
N ASP A 41 3.57 24.72 11.97
CA ASP A 41 3.97 25.26 13.27
C ASP A 41 2.83 26.06 13.95
N ARG A 42 3.09 26.55 15.17
CA ARG A 42 2.18 27.42 15.94
C ARG A 42 1.81 28.74 15.25
N HIS A 43 2.49 29.10 14.15
CA HIS A 43 2.23 30.29 13.34
C HIS A 43 1.57 29.93 12.00
N CYS A 44 1.08 28.69 11.85
CA CYS A 44 0.51 28.15 10.62
C CYS A 44 1.49 28.20 9.44
N LYS A 45 2.81 28.18 9.69
CA LYS A 45 3.80 28.06 8.63
C LYS A 45 4.04 26.58 8.32
N PRO A 46 4.01 26.19 7.04
CA PRO A 46 4.34 24.83 6.65
C PRO A 46 5.85 24.59 6.78
N ASN A 47 6.21 23.43 7.28
CA ASN A 47 7.58 22.92 7.38
C ASN A 47 7.62 21.55 6.74
N ASP A 48 8.55 21.33 5.83
CA ASP A 48 8.74 20.06 5.12
C ASP A 48 9.97 19.37 5.70
N ASP A 49 9.78 18.30 6.47
CA ASP A 49 10.84 17.66 7.26
C ASP A 49 10.77 16.14 7.18
N PRO A 50 11.93 15.47 7.30
CA PRO A 50 11.99 14.02 7.18
C PRO A 50 11.41 13.35 8.42
N VAL A 51 10.75 12.21 8.20
CA VAL A 51 10.31 11.32 9.26
C VAL A 51 11.50 10.55 9.82
N LEU A 52 11.68 10.63 11.14
CA LEU A 52 12.79 9.98 11.85
C LEU A 52 12.33 8.72 12.59
N LYS A 53 11.08 8.66 13.03
CA LYS A 53 10.56 7.56 13.83
C LYS A 53 9.06 7.40 13.62
N VAL A 54 8.57 6.17 13.74
CA VAL A 54 7.14 5.85 13.69
C VAL A 54 6.74 5.15 14.98
N PHE A 55 5.63 5.56 15.58
CA PHE A 55 5.09 5.02 16.83
C PHE A 55 3.68 4.47 16.64
N LEU A 56 3.38 3.41 17.38
CA LEU A 56 2.02 2.95 17.62
C LEU A 56 1.46 3.65 18.86
N GLU A 57 0.39 4.40 18.64
CA GLU A 57 -0.42 4.94 19.72
C GLU A 57 -1.60 4.00 20.03
N ASN A 58 -2.21 4.20 21.19
CA ASN A 58 -3.38 3.42 21.63
C ASN A 58 -4.49 3.39 20.57
N THR A 59 -4.71 4.51 19.89
CA THR A 59 -5.78 4.70 18.90
C THR A 59 -5.30 4.83 17.46
N GLY A 60 -3.99 4.90 17.20
CA GLY A 60 -3.49 5.35 15.91
C GLY A 60 -1.99 5.17 15.70
N ILE A 61 -1.44 6.01 14.83
CA ILE A 61 -0.02 6.08 14.51
C ILE A 61 0.44 7.53 14.71
N ALA A 62 1.65 7.71 15.22
CA ALA A 62 2.32 8.99 15.26
C ALA A 62 3.69 8.87 14.58
N VAL A 63 4.21 9.98 14.08
CA VAL A 63 5.55 10.05 13.49
C VAL A 63 6.35 11.19 14.11
N GLU A 64 7.61 10.92 14.40
CA GLU A 64 8.58 11.94 14.80
C GLU A 64 9.21 12.54 13.55
N VAL A 65 9.21 13.87 13.43
CA VAL A 65 9.88 14.61 12.36
C VAL A 65 11.01 15.48 12.91
N GLU A 66 12.06 15.68 12.12
CA GLU A 66 13.30 16.39 12.52
C GLU A 66 13.13 17.90 12.75
N ALA A 67 12.01 18.52 12.37
CA ALA A 67 11.72 19.95 12.57
C ALA A 67 12.96 20.86 12.39
N ARG A 68 13.67 20.76 11.26
CA ARG A 68 15.05 21.27 11.08
C ARG A 68 15.21 22.76 11.34
N GLY A 69 14.14 23.53 11.09
CA GLY A 69 14.09 24.97 11.37
C GLY A 69 14.13 25.34 12.86
N PHE A 70 13.94 24.38 13.76
CA PHE A 70 13.82 24.57 15.20
C PHE A 70 14.91 23.84 16.00
N GLY A 71 15.66 22.93 15.36
CA GLY A 71 16.72 22.15 16.02
C GLY A 71 16.21 21.17 17.08
N ASN A 72 14.98 20.66 16.92
CA ASN A 72 14.33 19.71 17.81
C ASN A 72 13.49 18.72 16.99
N THR A 73 12.72 17.83 17.63
CA THR A 73 11.73 17.00 16.92
C THR A 73 10.30 17.44 17.21
N VAL A 74 9.39 17.12 16.30
CA VAL A 74 7.94 17.30 16.47
C VAL A 74 7.23 15.97 16.22
N THR A 75 6.16 15.72 16.98
CA THR A 75 5.28 14.58 16.75
C THR A 75 4.10 15.00 15.88
N VAL A 76 3.91 14.32 14.76
CA VAL A 76 2.75 14.49 13.86
C VAL A 76 1.87 13.25 13.97
N TYR A 77 0.58 13.43 14.19
CA TYR A 77 -0.36 12.32 14.36
C TYR A 77 -1.00 11.92 13.03
N ASP A 78 -1.48 10.67 12.95
CA ASP A 78 -2.09 10.11 11.75
C ASP A 78 -3.25 10.92 11.16
N TYR A 79 -4.04 11.60 12.00
CA TYR A 79 -5.13 12.47 11.59
C TYR A 79 -4.67 13.77 10.90
N ASP A 80 -3.40 14.16 11.06
CA ASP A 80 -2.80 15.32 10.39
C ASP A 80 -2.06 14.92 9.08
N ILE A 81 -1.95 13.63 8.77
CA ILE A 81 -1.26 13.09 7.60
C ILE A 81 -2.29 12.64 6.56
N ASP A 82 -2.62 13.53 5.64
CA ASP A 82 -3.71 13.35 4.66
C ASP A 82 -3.23 12.96 3.25
N ARG A 83 -1.93 12.77 3.05
CA ARG A 83 -1.36 12.39 1.74
C ARG A 83 -1.02 10.92 1.65
N ARG A 84 -1.50 10.30 0.57
CA ARG A 84 -1.23 8.89 0.26
C ARG A 84 0.26 8.63 0.05
N GLU A 85 0.94 9.51 -0.67
CA GLU A 85 2.37 9.39 -0.99
C GLU A 85 3.23 9.34 0.27
N TRP A 86 2.88 10.12 1.30
CA TRP A 86 3.60 10.11 2.58
C TRP A 86 3.44 8.78 3.31
N TRP A 87 2.23 8.21 3.33
CA TRP A 87 2.03 6.89 3.93
C TRP A 87 2.71 5.76 3.15
N GLU A 88 2.74 5.84 1.82
CA GLU A 88 3.50 4.92 0.97
C GLU A 88 5.00 4.99 1.29
N GLY A 89 5.56 6.19 1.38
CA GLY A 89 6.96 6.41 1.75
C GLY A 89 7.30 5.92 3.16
N ILE A 90 6.49 6.26 4.18
CA ILE A 90 6.68 5.80 5.56
C ILE A 90 6.69 4.28 5.61
N ARG A 91 5.75 3.62 4.92
CA ARG A 91 5.70 2.16 4.82
C ARG A 91 6.99 1.59 4.22
N ASP A 92 7.50 2.20 3.15
CA ASP A 92 8.67 1.72 2.45
C ASP A 92 9.96 1.94 3.27
N ASN A 93 10.12 3.07 3.96
CA ASN A 93 11.23 3.31 4.88
C ASN A 93 11.23 2.32 6.06
N LEU A 94 10.07 2.00 6.64
CA LEU A 94 9.97 0.96 7.68
C LEU A 94 10.45 -0.40 7.18
N LEU A 95 10.04 -0.80 5.98
CA LEU A 95 10.46 -2.07 5.37
C LEU A 95 11.95 -2.09 5.04
N GLU A 96 12.50 -0.97 4.59
CA GLU A 96 13.93 -0.81 4.33
C GLU A 96 14.75 -0.99 5.62
N VAL A 97 14.41 -0.27 6.68
CA VAL A 97 15.12 -0.37 7.97
C VAL A 97 15.01 -1.76 8.55
N LEU A 98 13.81 -2.36 8.55
CA LEU A 98 13.64 -3.74 8.99
C LEU A 98 14.43 -4.71 8.13
N GLY A 99 14.64 -4.43 6.84
CA GLY A 99 15.44 -5.25 5.94
C GLY A 99 16.93 -5.31 6.29
N ARG A 100 17.45 -4.33 7.04
CA ARG A 100 18.87 -4.26 7.44
C ARG A 100 19.29 -5.41 8.36
N ASP A 101 18.36 -6.05 9.06
CA ASP A 101 18.65 -7.21 9.93
C ASP A 101 18.84 -8.54 9.15
N GLY A 102 18.74 -8.50 7.81
CA GLY A 102 18.90 -9.65 6.93
C GLY A 102 17.71 -10.64 6.93
N ARG A 103 16.67 -10.41 7.74
CA ARG A 103 15.48 -11.27 7.76
C ARG A 103 14.53 -10.88 6.63
N ARG A 104 14.14 -11.88 5.85
CA ARG A 104 13.17 -11.70 4.77
C ARG A 104 11.79 -11.42 5.31
N ARG A 105 11.15 -10.35 4.82
CA ARG A 105 9.80 -9.92 5.20
C ARG A 105 8.88 -9.83 3.98
N CYS A 106 7.58 -9.92 4.25
CA CYS A 106 6.55 -9.66 3.25
C CYS A 106 6.63 -8.19 2.84
N PRO A 107 6.75 -7.87 1.53
CA PRO A 107 6.86 -6.48 1.08
C PRO A 107 5.56 -5.67 1.22
N VAL A 108 4.46 -6.31 1.66
CA VAL A 108 3.15 -5.66 1.83
C VAL A 108 2.86 -5.32 3.29
N CYS A 109 3.20 -6.23 4.21
CA CYS A 109 2.79 -6.13 5.62
C CYS A 109 3.93 -6.30 6.62
N GLY A 110 5.19 -6.38 6.14
CA GLY A 110 6.37 -6.51 7.01
C GLY A 110 6.50 -7.85 7.74
N LYS A 111 5.56 -8.78 7.57
CA LYS A 111 5.59 -10.07 8.28
C LYS A 111 6.83 -10.90 7.92
N PRO A 112 7.62 -11.39 8.89
CA PRO A 112 8.73 -12.29 8.62
C PRO A 112 8.31 -13.53 7.83
N LEU A 113 9.08 -13.87 6.79
CA LEU A 113 8.78 -14.98 5.89
C LEU A 113 9.57 -16.23 6.27
N LYS A 114 8.93 -17.39 6.13
CA LYS A 114 9.58 -18.69 6.25
C LYS A 114 9.97 -19.22 4.86
N GLY A 115 11.21 -19.70 4.74
CA GLY A 115 11.75 -20.27 3.51
C GLY A 115 11.79 -19.27 2.36
N ASN A 116 11.60 -19.76 1.13
CA ASN A 116 11.78 -18.97 -0.08
C ASN A 116 10.53 -18.20 -0.56
N ARG A 117 9.50 -18.07 0.27
CA ARG A 117 8.26 -17.35 -0.11
C ARG A 117 8.55 -15.85 -0.31
N ARG A 118 7.85 -15.23 -1.26
CA ARG A 118 7.91 -13.77 -1.50
C ARG A 118 6.83 -12.99 -0.73
N TYR A 119 5.70 -13.63 -0.46
CA TYR A 119 4.57 -13.04 0.27
C TYR A 119 4.14 -13.99 1.40
N CYS A 120 3.61 -13.45 2.49
CA CYS A 120 3.20 -14.26 3.65
C CYS A 120 1.95 -15.10 3.38
N GLY A 121 1.10 -14.70 2.43
CA GLY A 121 -0.16 -15.38 2.10
C GLY A 121 -0.76 -14.94 0.77
N SER A 122 -1.94 -15.47 0.46
CA SER A 122 -2.71 -15.12 -0.75
C SER A 122 -3.11 -13.65 -0.79
N ASP A 123 -3.40 -13.06 0.37
CA ASP A 123 -4.00 -11.73 0.43
C ASP A 123 -2.96 -10.66 0.12
N CYS A 124 -1.78 -10.72 0.75
CA CYS A 124 -0.65 -9.86 0.37
C CYS A 124 -0.20 -10.09 -1.08
N ARG A 125 -0.30 -11.32 -1.59
CA ARG A 125 0.00 -11.58 -3.01
C ARG A 125 -1.01 -10.90 -3.94
N LYS A 126 -2.29 -10.84 -3.57
CA LYS A 126 -3.33 -10.15 -4.35
C LYS A 126 -3.16 -8.63 -4.28
N LEU A 127 -2.80 -8.09 -3.12
CA LEU A 127 -2.52 -6.65 -2.95
C LEU A 127 -1.31 -6.22 -3.79
N ALA A 128 -0.24 -7.01 -3.77
CA ALA A 128 0.94 -6.75 -4.59
C ALA A 128 0.77 -7.10 -6.08
N ALA A 129 -0.38 -7.66 -6.49
CA ALA A 129 -0.59 -7.99 -7.89
C ALA A 129 -0.73 -6.69 -8.69
N PRO A 130 -0.07 -6.56 -9.86
CA PRO A 130 -0.25 -5.40 -10.70
C PRO A 130 -1.71 -5.25 -11.08
N LYS A 131 -2.19 -4.00 -11.17
CA LYS A 131 -3.55 -3.74 -11.63
C LYS A 131 -3.72 -4.36 -13.03
N PRO A 132 -4.83 -5.06 -13.29
CA PRO A 132 -5.06 -5.64 -14.59
C PRO A 132 -5.14 -4.52 -15.64
N THR A 133 -4.50 -4.72 -16.78
CA THR A 133 -4.57 -3.77 -17.89
C THR A 133 -6.00 -3.70 -18.44
N ALA A 134 -6.35 -2.60 -19.12
CA ALA A 134 -7.65 -2.48 -19.78
C ALA A 134 -7.92 -3.69 -20.69
N GLU A 135 -6.91 -4.14 -21.43
CA GLU A 135 -6.99 -5.34 -22.28
C GLU A 135 -7.26 -6.62 -21.48
N GLN A 136 -6.58 -6.81 -20.34
CA GLN A 136 -6.83 -7.97 -19.46
C GLN A 136 -8.24 -7.95 -18.88
N VAL A 137 -8.77 -6.76 -18.53
CA VAL A 137 -10.15 -6.57 -18.08
C VAL A 137 -11.13 -6.94 -19.19
N VAL A 138 -10.95 -6.39 -20.40
CA VAL A 138 -11.78 -6.70 -21.59
C VAL A 138 -11.76 -8.20 -21.89
N LYS A 139 -10.58 -8.83 -21.89
CA LYS A 139 -10.44 -10.27 -22.14
C LYS A 139 -11.12 -11.12 -21.06
N LYS A 140 -11.10 -10.69 -19.80
CA LYS A 140 -11.80 -11.37 -18.70
C LYS A 140 -13.31 -11.18 -18.82
N ALA A 141 -13.78 -9.97 -19.11
CA ALA A 141 -15.19 -9.65 -19.34
C ALA A 141 -15.75 -10.48 -20.50
N ASN A 142 -15.07 -10.49 -21.67
CA ASN A 142 -15.51 -11.25 -22.84
C ASN A 142 -15.53 -12.76 -22.59
N ARG A 143 -14.62 -13.30 -21.76
CA ARG A 143 -14.71 -14.71 -21.32
C ARG A 143 -15.96 -14.98 -20.48
N ASN A 144 -16.28 -14.08 -19.55
CA ASN A 144 -17.49 -14.20 -18.72
C ASN A 144 -18.76 -14.06 -19.57
N ILE A 145 -18.81 -13.10 -20.50
CA ILE A 145 -19.93 -12.93 -21.45
C ILE A 145 -20.16 -14.20 -22.25
N ARG A 146 -19.09 -14.83 -22.80
CA ARG A 146 -19.23 -16.11 -23.52
C ARG A 146 -19.77 -17.22 -22.63
N ARG A 147 -19.32 -17.30 -21.37
CA ARG A 147 -19.81 -18.30 -20.41
C ARG A 147 -21.30 -18.07 -20.10
N LEU A 148 -21.71 -16.84 -19.82
CA LEU A 148 -23.10 -16.47 -19.53
C LEU A 148 -24.00 -16.68 -20.74
N ALA A 149 -23.56 -16.27 -21.94
CA ALA A 149 -24.29 -16.52 -23.18
C ALA A 149 -24.48 -18.02 -23.46
N SER A 150 -23.51 -18.86 -23.07
CA SER A 150 -23.64 -20.32 -23.18
C SER A 150 -24.68 -20.88 -22.21
N LEU A 151 -24.71 -20.37 -20.98
CA LEU A 151 -25.70 -20.76 -19.97
C LEU A 151 -27.11 -20.33 -20.37
N ALA A 152 -27.26 -19.09 -20.83
CA ALA A 152 -28.55 -18.53 -21.24
C ALA A 152 -29.13 -19.21 -22.50
N ALA A 153 -28.27 -19.58 -23.45
CA ALA A 153 -28.72 -20.16 -24.71
C ALA A 153 -28.90 -21.69 -24.67
N GLY A 154 -28.34 -22.38 -23.66
CA GLY A 154 -28.40 -23.84 -23.57
C GLY A 154 -27.84 -24.53 -24.83
N LYS A 155 -28.70 -25.22 -25.58
CA LYS A 155 -28.34 -25.89 -26.85
C LYS A 155 -28.48 -25.01 -28.10
N ASP A 156 -29.12 -23.84 -28.01
CA ASP A 156 -29.32 -22.95 -29.15
C ASP A 156 -28.03 -22.18 -29.52
N LYS A 157 -27.34 -22.68 -30.55
CA LYS A 157 -26.10 -22.09 -31.05
C LYS A 157 -26.31 -20.72 -31.70
N ALA A 158 -27.46 -20.48 -32.35
CA ALA A 158 -27.73 -19.22 -33.04
C ALA A 158 -28.00 -18.10 -32.04
N TYR A 159 -28.79 -18.41 -31.00
CA TYR A 159 -29.03 -17.48 -29.91
C TYR A 159 -27.75 -17.16 -29.13
N ARG A 160 -26.93 -18.16 -28.81
CA ARG A 160 -25.59 -17.94 -28.20
C ARG A 160 -24.74 -16.97 -29.03
N LYS A 161 -24.69 -17.15 -30.35
CA LYS A 161 -23.87 -16.33 -31.25
C LYS A 161 -24.34 -14.87 -31.26
N ARG A 162 -25.66 -14.62 -31.22
CA ARG A 162 -26.24 -13.27 -31.09
C ARG A 162 -25.80 -12.60 -29.78
N LEU A 163 -25.99 -13.27 -28.65
CA LEU A 163 -25.62 -12.75 -27.33
C LEU A 163 -24.12 -12.41 -27.24
N VAL A 164 -23.25 -13.28 -27.75
CA VAL A 164 -21.80 -12.99 -27.74
C VAL A 164 -21.47 -11.79 -28.62
N LYS A 165 -22.11 -11.64 -29.78
CA LYS A 165 -21.85 -10.49 -30.67
C LYS A 165 -22.33 -9.17 -30.06
N GLU A 166 -23.49 -9.19 -29.41
CA GLU A 166 -24.13 -7.99 -28.84
C GLU A 166 -23.40 -7.48 -27.60
N TYR A 167 -22.99 -8.39 -26.70
CA TYR A 167 -22.44 -8.00 -25.40
C TYR A 167 -20.91 -8.02 -25.32
N SER A 168 -20.20 -8.53 -26.33
CA SER A 168 -18.73 -8.50 -26.31
C SER A 168 -18.22 -7.06 -26.41
N ILE A 169 -17.24 -6.75 -25.56
CA ILE A 169 -16.56 -5.46 -25.53
C ILE A 169 -15.47 -5.49 -26.60
N SER A 170 -15.50 -4.56 -27.56
CA SER A 170 -14.44 -4.33 -28.55
C SER A 170 -13.16 -3.83 -27.84
N GLN A 171 -11.97 -4.14 -28.37
CA GLN A 171 -10.72 -3.59 -27.82
C GLN A 171 -10.75 -2.05 -27.87
N VAL A 172 -10.25 -1.42 -26.81
CA VAL A 172 -9.93 0.02 -26.75
C VAL A 172 -8.62 0.24 -27.49
#